data_AF-A0A1S8WUW5-F1
#
_entry.id   AF-A0A1S8WUW5-F1
#
_cell.length_a   1.000
_cell.length_b   1.000
_cell.length_c   1.000
_cell.angle_alpha   90.00
_cell.angle_beta   90.00
_cell.angle_gamma   90.00
#
_symmetry.space_group_name_H-M   'P 1'
#
loop_
_entity.id
_entity.type
_entity.pdbx_description
1 polymer ?
#
loop_
_entity_poly.entity_id
_entity_poly.type
_entity_poly.pdbx_seq_one_letter_code
_entity_poly.pdbx_strand_id
1 'polypeptide(L)'
;MPKAAYLLYSVIDASIALATKDLAKILCYINTYPATHLSRALHVKLTWARKCNKHLFMSSETDKELGAVKTVQAAEEGTLFQTED
;
A
#
# COMPACT_ATOMS: atom_id res chain seq x y z
N MET A 1 -3.98 1.54 26.46
CA MET A 1 -4.27 2.94 26.08
C MET A 1 -5.74 3.07 25.71
N PRO A 2 -6.44 4.16 26.06
CA PRO A 2 -7.87 4.28 25.81
C PRO A 2 -8.16 4.39 24.30
N LYS A 3 -9.11 3.57 23.80
CA LYS A 3 -9.53 3.54 22.37
C LYS A 3 -9.87 4.93 21.82
N ALA A 4 -10.36 5.84 22.67
CA ALA A 4 -10.65 7.23 22.31
C ALA A 4 -9.43 8.02 21.82
N ALA A 5 -8.24 7.78 22.37
CA ALA A 5 -7.02 8.47 21.95
C ALA A 5 -6.57 8.03 20.54
N TYR A 6 -6.74 6.74 20.21
CA TYR A 6 -6.45 6.23 18.86
C TYR A 6 -7.39 6.82 17.81
N LEU A 7 -8.68 6.93 18.15
CA LEU A 7 -9.67 7.54 17.27
C LEU A 7 -9.34 9.01 17.00
N LEU A 8 -9.00 9.78 18.03
CA LEU A 8 -8.58 11.18 17.88
C LEU A 8 -7.33 11.32 17.01
N TYR A 9 -6.30 10.49 17.23
CA TYR A 9 -5.07 10.52 16.43
C TYR A 9 -5.35 10.17 14.96
N SER A 10 -6.17 9.14 14.70
CA SER A 10 -6.54 8.72 13.34
C SER A 10 -7.32 9.78 12.56
N VAL A 11 -8.17 10.55 13.26
CA VAL A 11 -8.94 11.66 12.67
C VAL A 11 -8.02 12.82 12.33
N ILE A 12 -7.11 13.18 13.23
CA ILE A 12 -6.11 14.24 13.00
C ILE A 12 -5.21 13.88 11.81
N ASP A 13 -4.70 12.65 11.75
CA ASP A 13 -3.89 12.16 10.62
C ASP A 13 -4.63 12.22 9.29
N ALA A 14 -5.94 11.90 9.29
CA ALA A 14 -6.76 12.00 8.08
C ALA A 14 -6.97 13.45 7.65
N SER A 15 -7.22 14.37 8.58
CA SER A 15 -7.37 15.80 8.31
C SER A 15 -6.10 16.42 7.76
N ILE A 16 -4.94 16.11 8.34
CA ILE A 16 -3.62 16.57 7.87
C ILE A 16 -3.30 15.99 6.50
N ALA A 17 -3.54 14.69 6.28
CA ALA A 17 -3.31 14.04 4.99
C ALA A 17 -4.18 14.64 3.88
N LEU A 18 -5.42 15.06 4.20
CA LEU A 18 -6.29 15.74 3.25
C LEU A 18 -5.81 17.17 2.95
N ALA A 19 -5.47 17.93 3.98
CA ALA A 19 -5.01 19.32 3.83
C ALA A 19 -3.67 19.43 3.08
N THR A 20 -2.78 18.44 3.25
CA THR A 20 -1.46 18.43 2.60
C THR A 20 -1.46 17.74 1.25
N LYS A 21 -2.58 17.12 0.83
CA LYS A 21 -2.67 16.39 -0.44
C LYS A 21 -2.34 17.29 -1.63
N ASP A 22 -2.76 18.55 -1.63
CA ASP A 22 -2.46 19.47 -2.73
C ASP A 22 -1.13 20.22 -2.54
N LEU A 23 -0.63 20.28 -1.31
CA LEU A 23 0.62 20.97 -0.97
C LEU A 23 1.86 20.11 -1.24
N ALA A 24 1.77 18.80 -1.04
CA ALA A 24 2.87 17.86 -1.23
C ALA A 24 2.44 16.74 -2.19
N LYS A 25 3.19 16.54 -3.28
CA LYS A 25 2.96 15.45 -4.22
C LYS A 25 3.59 14.16 -3.69
N ILE A 26 2.77 13.29 -3.10
CA ILE A 26 3.21 12.00 -2.54
C ILE A 26 2.89 10.86 -3.52
N LEU A 27 3.94 10.13 -3.91
CA LEU A 27 3.85 8.87 -4.66
C LEU A 27 4.06 7.69 -3.70
N CYS A 28 3.07 6.81 -3.59
CA CYS A 28 3.17 5.59 -2.80
C CYS A 28 3.56 4.41 -3.69
N TYR A 29 4.79 3.93 -3.52
CA TYR A 29 5.34 2.78 -4.22
C TYR A 29 5.17 1.52 -3.38
N ILE A 30 4.44 0.53 -3.90
CA ILE A 30 4.04 -0.65 -3.14
C ILE A 30 4.46 -1.90 -3.91
N ASN A 31 5.45 -2.60 -3.39
CA ASN A 31 5.83 -3.92 -3.90
C ASN A 31 4.89 -4.98 -3.34
N THR A 32 4.41 -5.87 -4.20
CA THR A 32 3.55 -6.99 -3.85
C THR A 32 3.88 -8.20 -4.71
N TYR A 33 3.36 -9.38 -4.33
CA TYR A 33 3.53 -10.62 -5.07
C TYR A 33 2.17 -11.25 -5.39
N PRO A 34 2.05 -12.08 -6.42
CA PRO A 34 0.76 -12.57 -6.94
C PRO A 34 -0.16 -13.17 -5.87
N ALA A 35 0.39 -14.02 -5.00
CA ALA A 35 -0.37 -14.63 -3.92
C ALA A 35 -0.86 -13.66 -2.82
N THR A 36 -0.44 -12.38 -2.83
CA THR A 36 -0.96 -11.34 -1.91
C THR A 36 -1.82 -10.26 -2.55
N HIS A 37 -2.09 -10.35 -3.85
CA HIS A 37 -2.90 -9.34 -4.53
C HIS A 37 -4.26 -9.14 -3.86
N LEU A 38 -5.00 -10.24 -3.64
CA LEU A 38 -6.33 -10.20 -3.03
C LEU A 38 -6.29 -10.07 -1.50
N SER A 39 -5.36 -10.78 -0.84
CA SER A 39 -5.35 -10.85 0.63
C SER A 39 -4.82 -9.58 1.28
N ARG A 40 -3.82 -8.91 0.69
CA ARG A 40 -3.16 -7.73 1.30
C ARG A 40 -3.20 -6.50 0.41
N ALA A 41 -2.80 -6.62 -0.86
CA ALA A 41 -2.61 -5.45 -1.71
C ALA A 41 -3.92 -4.71 -2.01
N LEU A 42 -5.02 -5.46 -2.18
CA LEU A 42 -6.36 -4.89 -2.30
C LEU A 42 -6.75 -4.08 -1.05
N HIS A 43 -6.52 -4.63 0.16
CA HIS A 43 -6.79 -3.92 1.40
C HIS A 43 -5.94 -2.65 1.53
N VAL A 44 -4.67 -2.69 1.14
CA VAL A 44 -3.79 -1.52 1.08
C VAL A 44 -4.37 -0.44 0.15
N LYS A 45 -4.81 -0.84 -1.05
CA LYS A 45 -5.46 0.05 -2.03
C LYS A 45 -6.71 0.73 -1.46
N LEU A 46 -7.55 -0.04 -0.76
CA LEU A 46 -8.82 0.44 -0.20
C LEU A 46 -8.67 1.28 1.08
N THR A 47 -7.56 1.10 1.81
CA THR A 47 -7.30 1.76 3.10
C THR A 47 -6.39 2.98 2.96
N TRP A 48 -5.11 2.87 3.27
CA TRP A 48 -4.24 4.04 3.41
C TRP A 48 -3.70 4.54 2.06
N ALA A 49 -3.57 3.69 1.04
CA ALA A 49 -2.98 4.10 -0.25
C ALA A 49 -3.81 5.17 -0.99
N ARG A 50 -5.12 5.28 -0.69
CA ARG A 50 -6.00 6.34 -1.22
C ARG A 50 -5.67 7.75 -0.70
N LYS A 51 -4.93 7.84 0.41
CA LYS A 51 -4.47 9.12 0.96
C LYS A 51 -3.35 9.73 0.11
N CYS A 52 -2.56 8.89 -0.57
CA CYS A 52 -1.52 9.32 -1.50
C CYS A 52 -2.11 10.00 -2.75
N ASN A 53 -1.33 10.84 -3.42
CA ASN A 53 -1.76 11.47 -4.68
C ASN A 53 -1.83 10.46 -5.82
N LYS A 54 -0.80 9.60 -5.89
CA LYS A 54 -0.68 8.47 -6.80
C LYS A 54 -0.14 7.28 -6.03
N HIS A 55 -0.57 6.09 -6.40
CA HIS A 55 -0.05 4.84 -5.87
C HIS A 55 0.27 3.90 -7.03
N LEU A 56 1.42 3.24 -6.95
CA LEU A 56 1.90 2.28 -7.93
C LEU A 56 2.11 0.94 -7.25
N PHE A 57 1.47 -0.10 -7.77
CA PHE A 57 1.70 -1.47 -7.35
C PHE A 57 2.66 -2.14 -8.34
N MET A 58 3.71 -2.76 -7.83
CA MET A 58 4.68 -3.51 -8.64
C MET A 58 4.65 -4.97 -8.22
N SER A 59 4.60 -5.87 -9.20
CA SER A 59 4.56 -7.30 -8.93
C SER A 59 5.16 -8.13 -10.06
N SER A 60 5.45 -9.40 -9.79
CA SER A 60 5.94 -10.35 -10.79
C SER A 60 4.88 -10.69 -11.85
N GLU A 61 3.61 -10.52 -11.52
CA GLU A 61 2.47 -10.70 -12.44
C GLU A 61 1.63 -9.44 -12.54
N THR A 62 1.01 -9.24 -13.69
CA THR A 62 0.08 -8.14 -13.91
C THR A 62 -1.27 -8.48 -13.29
N ASP A 63 -1.78 -7.57 -12.46
CA ASP A 63 -3.13 -7.63 -11.94
C ASP A 63 -3.90 -6.37 -12.34
N LYS A 64 -4.97 -6.56 -13.11
CA LYS A 64 -5.84 -5.48 -13.61
C LYS A 64 -6.69 -4.86 -12.52
N GLU A 65 -7.12 -5.62 -11.53
CA GLU A 65 -7.95 -5.12 -10.42
C GLU A 65 -7.12 -4.24 -9.50
N LEU A 66 -5.89 -4.66 -9.22
CA LEU A 66 -4.95 -3.89 -8.42
C LEU A 66 -4.33 -2.72 -9.21
N GLY A 67 -4.15 -2.89 -10.53
CA GLY A 67 -3.37 -1.99 -11.37
C GLY A 67 -1.87 -2.23 -11.20
N ALA A 68 -1.48 -3.47 -10.89
CA ALA A 68 -0.08 -3.83 -10.67
C ALA A 68 0.67 -3.98 -11.98
N VAL A 69 1.81 -3.30 -12.09
CA VAL A 69 2.69 -3.37 -13.25
C VAL A 69 3.65 -4.54 -13.07
N LYS A 70 3.76 -5.37 -14.12
CA LYS A 70 4.73 -6.47 -14.15
C LYS A 70 6.14 -5.90 -14.23
N THR A 71 6.96 -6.21 -13.24
CA THR A 71 8.40 -5.92 -13.30
C THR A 71 9.11 -6.89 -14.23
N VAL A 72 10.10 -6.39 -14.97
CA VAL A 72 10.92 -7.20 -15.91
C VAL A 72 11.94 -8.08 -15.21
N GLN A 73 11.99 -8.05 -13.88
CA GLN A 73 12.89 -8.90 -13.11
C GLN A 73 12.29 -10.30 -13.05
N ALA A 74 13.03 -11.27 -13.59
CA ALA A 74 12.84 -12.67 -13.27
C ALA A 74 12.90 -12.80 -11.74
N ALA A 75 11.75 -12.98 -11.11
CA ALA A 75 11.71 -13.30 -9.70
C ALA A 75 12.38 -14.67 -9.55
N GLU A 76 13.57 -14.68 -8.95
CA GLU A 76 13.88 -15.78 -8.04
C GLU A 76 12.73 -15.83 -7.04
N GLU A 77 12.01 -16.93 -7.12
CA GLU A 77 10.89 -17.23 -6.25
C GLU A 77 11.38 -17.28 -4.81
N GLY A 78 10.83 -16.42 -3.95
CA GLY A 78 10.54 -16.82 -2.57
C GLY A 78 11.65 -16.75 -1.51
N THR A 79 12.41 -15.66 -1.36
CA THR A 79 13.37 -15.55 -0.23
C THR A 79 13.28 -14.29 0.65
N LEU A 80 12.37 -13.33 0.42
CA LEU A 80 12.36 -12.09 1.23
C LEU A 80 11.35 -12.03 2.39
N PHE A 81 10.54 -13.07 2.60
CA PHE A 81 9.75 -13.24 3.83
C PHE A 81 9.57 -14.73 4.16
N GLN A 82 10.67 -15.48 4.31
CA GLN A 82 10.63 -16.61 5.23
C GLN A 82 10.79 -16.01 6.64
N THR A 83 9.75 -16.09 7.46
CA THR A 83 9.94 -16.09 8.90
C THR A 83 10.74 -17.35 9.20
N GLU A 84 12.05 -17.23 9.39
CA GLU A 84 12.73 -18.12 10.33
C GLU A 84 12.18 -17.79 11.73
N ASP A 85 11.98 -18.85 12.50
CA ASP A 85 11.50 -18.82 13.88
C ASP A 85 12.26 -17.83 14.78
#